data_AF-A0A930XLV8-F1
#
_entry.id   AF-A0A930XLV8-F1
#
_cell.length_a   1.000
_cell.length_b   1.000
_cell.length_c   1.000
_cell.angle_alpha   90.00
_cell.angle_beta   90.00
_cell.angle_gamma   90.00
#
_symmetry.space_group_name_H-M   'P 1'
#
loop_
_entity.id
_entity.type
_entity.pdbx_description
1 polymer ?
#
loop_
_entity_poly.entity_id
_entity_poly.type
_entity_poly.pdbx_seq_one_letter_code
_entity_poly.pdbx_strand_id
1 'polypeptide(L)'
;MTKPKLFDVVELLVNLPDSDVQAGELGTIVEEYGNTDNHHAYEVEFANSEGKTIETRALTPDQFMVVWRSATKAWIPLGDRLASLLENLPEERQEQVLSFVRSLYKTPA
;
A
#
# COMPACT_ATOMS: atom_id res chain seq x y z
N MET A 1 7.04 2.95 9.98
CA MET A 1 6.70 3.54 8.66
C MET A 1 7.02 5.04 8.52
N THR A 2 7.54 5.46 7.36
CA THR A 2 7.69 6.88 6.95
C THR A 2 6.40 7.39 6.31
N LYS A 3 5.84 8.50 6.83
CA LYS A 3 4.56 9.10 6.42
C LYS A 3 4.43 9.22 4.88
N PRO A 4 3.33 8.74 4.26
CA PRO A 4 3.04 8.95 2.85
C PRO A 4 2.97 10.43 2.48
N LYS A 5 3.33 10.77 1.24
CA LYS A 5 3.34 12.15 0.75
C LYS A 5 2.55 12.28 -0.55
N LEU A 6 2.14 13.51 -0.87
CA LEU A 6 1.60 13.82 -2.19
C LEU A 6 2.51 13.28 -3.30
N PHE A 7 1.85 12.70 -4.31
CA PHE A 7 2.43 12.07 -5.49
C PHE A 7 3.25 10.79 -5.23
N ASP A 8 3.30 10.27 -4.00
CA ASP A 8 3.75 8.90 -3.80
C ASP A 8 2.78 7.93 -4.51
N VAL A 9 3.34 6.85 -5.09
CA VAL A 9 2.53 5.77 -5.67
C VAL A 9 2.32 4.72 -4.59
N VAL A 10 1.09 4.27 -4.44
CA VAL A 10 0.66 3.29 -3.46
C VAL A 10 0.09 2.06 -4.15
N GLU A 11 0.19 0.92 -3.49
CA GLU A 11 -0.48 -0.32 -3.85
C GLU A 11 -1.60 -0.59 -2.84
N LEU A 12 -2.80 -0.86 -3.33
CA LEU A 12 -3.97 -1.10 -2.51
C LEU A 12 -3.89 -2.48 -1.82
N LEU A 13 -4.21 -2.55 -0.53
CA LEU A 13 -4.13 -3.80 0.26
C LEU A 13 -5.48 -4.51 0.45
N VAL A 14 -6.58 -3.82 0.13
CA VAL A 14 -7.96 -4.30 0.34
C VAL A 14 -8.78 -4.09 -0.92
N ASN A 15 -9.78 -4.94 -1.17
CA ASN A 15 -10.71 -4.68 -2.27
C ASN A 15 -11.66 -3.55 -1.88
N LEU A 16 -11.98 -2.67 -2.83
CA LEU A 16 -13.01 -1.64 -2.62
C LEU A 16 -14.38 -2.24 -2.96
N PRO A 17 -15.36 -2.26 -2.04
CA PRO A 17 -16.62 -2.97 -2.24
C PRO A 17 -17.53 -2.35 -3.32
N ASP A 18 -17.28 -1.11 -3.73
CA ASP A 18 -18.11 -0.34 -4.68
C ASP A 18 -17.33 0.12 -5.91
N SER A 19 -16.19 -0.50 -6.22
CA SER A 19 -15.40 -0.16 -7.41
C SER A 19 -14.72 -1.39 -8.01
N ASP A 20 -14.34 -1.30 -9.28
CA ASP A 20 -13.59 -2.36 -9.95
C ASP A 20 -12.13 -2.44 -9.48
N VAL A 21 -11.65 -1.46 -8.69
CA VAL A 21 -10.29 -1.40 -8.16
C VAL A 21 -10.11 -2.46 -7.07
N GLN A 22 -9.23 -3.42 -7.33
CA GLN A 22 -8.93 -4.52 -6.41
C GLN A 22 -7.59 -4.33 -5.68
N ALA A 23 -7.39 -5.11 -4.61
CA ALA A 23 -6.08 -5.20 -3.95
C ALA A 23 -4.98 -5.57 -4.96
N GLY A 24 -3.83 -4.92 -4.83
CA GLY A 24 -2.69 -5.00 -5.76
C GLY A 24 -2.68 -3.92 -6.84
N GLU A 25 -3.76 -3.17 -7.04
CA GLU A 25 -3.76 -2.05 -7.98
C GLU A 25 -2.99 -0.84 -7.46
N LEU A 26 -2.40 -0.10 -8.41
CA LEU A 26 -1.58 1.06 -8.13
C LEU A 26 -2.38 2.35 -8.26
N GLY A 27 -2.22 3.24 -7.28
CA GLY A 27 -2.79 4.58 -7.30
C GLY A 27 -1.78 5.64 -6.88
N THR A 28 -2.09 6.91 -7.14
CA THR A 28 -1.25 8.05 -6.75
C THR A 28 -1.93 8.88 -5.69
N ILE A 29 -1.22 9.26 -4.63
CA ILE A 29 -1.75 10.19 -3.63
C ILE A 29 -1.88 11.59 -4.25
N VAL A 30 -3.09 12.14 -4.27
CA VAL A 30 -3.38 13.46 -4.87
C VAL A 30 -3.81 14.51 -3.83
N GLU A 31 -4.27 14.10 -2.65
CA GLU A 31 -4.61 15.00 -1.54
C GLU A 31 -4.38 14.32 -0.17
N GLU A 32 -4.14 15.12 0.87
CA GLU A 32 -4.02 14.68 2.27
C GLU A 32 -5.16 15.28 3.11
N TYR A 33 -5.99 14.41 3.68
CA TYR A 33 -7.10 14.79 4.56
C TYR A 33 -6.72 14.64 6.03
N GLY A 34 -7.09 15.67 6.82
CA GLY A 34 -7.02 15.66 8.29
C GLY A 34 -5.59 15.70 8.82
N ASN A 35 -5.21 16.80 9.48
CA ASN A 35 -3.89 16.99 10.06
C ASN A 35 -3.82 16.64 11.56
N THR A 36 -4.78 15.85 12.07
CA THR A 36 -4.82 15.41 13.48
C THR A 36 -4.79 13.89 13.53
N ASP A 37 -4.13 13.35 14.57
CA ASP A 37 -3.69 11.95 14.65
C ASP A 37 -4.80 10.89 14.52
N ASN A 38 -6.08 11.25 14.66
CA ASN A 38 -7.21 10.32 14.66
C ASN A 38 -8.06 10.30 13.38
N HIS A 39 -7.81 11.19 12.40
CA HIS A 39 -8.59 11.25 11.17
C HIS A 39 -7.70 11.52 9.96
N HIS A 40 -6.65 10.71 9.80
CA HIS A 40 -5.73 10.85 8.69
C HIS A 40 -6.13 9.97 7.52
N ALA A 41 -6.39 10.57 6.36
CA ALA A 41 -6.69 9.86 5.13
C ALA A 41 -5.98 10.52 3.96
N TYR A 42 -5.83 9.79 2.87
CA TYR A 42 -5.22 10.25 1.64
C TYR A 42 -6.19 10.02 0.49
N GLU A 43 -6.41 11.04 -0.32
CA GLU A 43 -7.08 10.83 -1.60
C GLU A 43 -6.11 10.16 -2.56
N VAL A 44 -6.50 9.01 -3.08
CA VAL A 44 -5.72 8.24 -4.04
C VAL A 44 -6.49 8.17 -5.34
N GLU A 45 -5.84 8.62 -6.42
CA GLU A 45 -6.33 8.51 -7.78
C GLU A 45 -5.80 7.23 -8.42
N PHE A 46 -6.73 6.43 -8.97
CA PHE A 46 -6.43 5.29 -9.82
C PHE A 46 -6.69 5.68 -11.27
N ALA A 47 -5.73 5.41 -12.15
CA ALA A 47 -5.83 5.70 -13.57
C ALA A 47 -5.56 4.45 -14.40
N ASN A 48 -6.23 4.34 -15.55
CA ASN A 48 -5.95 3.27 -16.51
C ASN A 48 -4.65 3.52 -17.29
N SER A 49 -4.27 2.60 -18.17
CA SER A 49 -3.06 2.71 -19.00
C SER A 49 -3.05 3.89 -19.99
N GLU A 50 -4.20 4.52 -20.23
CA GLU A 50 -4.33 5.71 -21.08
C GLU A 50 -4.19 7.02 -20.28
N GLY A 51 -4.00 6.92 -18.95
CA GLY A 51 -3.93 8.07 -18.05
C GLY A 51 -5.29 8.66 -17.69
N LYS A 52 -6.39 7.95 -17.96
CA LYS A 52 -7.73 8.37 -17.54
C LYS A 52 -7.99 7.91 -16.12
N THR A 53 -8.39 8.84 -15.26
CA THR A 53 -8.90 8.54 -13.92
C THR A 53 -10.10 7.59 -14.01
N ILE A 54 -10.01 6.47 -13.32
CA ILE A 54 -11.08 5.47 -13.20
C ILE A 54 -11.77 5.57 -11.84
N GLU A 55 -11.05 5.95 -10.78
CA GLU A 55 -11.58 6.07 -9.42
C GLU A 55 -10.70 7.06 -8.62
N THR A 56 -11.32 7.79 -7.70
CA THR A 56 -10.63 8.57 -6.68
C THR A 56 -11.23 8.25 -5.32
N ARG A 57 -10.39 7.82 -4.37
CA ARG A 57 -10.85 7.34 -3.06
C ARG A 57 -10.02 7.90 -1.92
N ALA A 58 -10.70 8.35 -0.88
CA ALA A 58 -10.08 8.61 0.41
C ALA A 58 -9.79 7.27 1.10
N LEU A 59 -8.51 7.01 1.37
CA LEU A 59 -8.02 5.78 2.00
C LEU A 59 -7.26 6.11 3.28
N THR A 60 -7.42 5.27 4.31
CA THR A 60 -6.59 5.34 5.51
C THR A 60 -5.23 4.64 5.27
N PRO A 61 -4.17 4.97 6.03
CA PRO A 61 -2.83 4.44 5.79
C PRO A 61 -2.70 2.91 5.89
N ASP A 62 -3.64 2.23 6.56
CA ASP A 62 -3.70 0.77 6.69
C ASP A 62 -4.29 0.07 5.45
N GLN A 63 -4.94 0.82 4.56
CA GLN A 63 -5.56 0.27 3.35
C GLN A 63 -4.60 0.19 2.16
N PHE A 64 -3.40 0.73 2.25
CA PHE A 64 -2.42 0.75 1.17
C PHE A 64 -0.98 0.66 1.68
N MET A 65 -0.04 0.38 0.78
CA MET A 65 1.40 0.55 1.05
C MET A 65 2.03 1.49 0.02
N VAL A 66 3.00 2.32 0.42
CA VAL A 66 3.78 3.10 -0.56
C VAL A 66 4.74 2.16 -1.29
N VAL A 67 4.78 2.24 -2.62
CA VAL A 67 5.66 1.41 -3.47
C VAL A 67 6.67 2.23 -4.26
N TRP A 68 6.41 3.52 -4.47
CA TRP A 68 7.34 4.46 -5.08
C TRP A 68 7.23 5.82 -4.41
N ARG A 69 8.36 6.48 -4.19
CA ARG A 69 8.42 7.78 -3.51
C ARG A 69 8.66 8.92 -4.47
N SER A 70 7.82 9.95 -4.42
CA SER A 70 7.96 11.17 -5.20
C SER A 70 9.22 11.95 -4.86
N ALA A 71 9.55 12.01 -3.57
CA ALA A 71 10.70 12.75 -3.06
C ALA A 71 12.06 12.20 -3.57
N THR A 72 12.19 10.88 -3.67
CA THR A 72 13.44 10.22 -4.11
C THR A 72 13.37 9.75 -5.56
N LYS A 73 12.19 9.81 -6.17
CA LYS A 73 11.89 9.29 -7.51
C LYS A 73 12.28 7.82 -7.69
N ALA A 74 12.10 7.02 -6.64
CA ALA A 74 12.56 5.64 -6.61
C ALA A 74 11.50 4.68 -6.06
N TRP A 75 11.51 3.45 -6.60
CA TRP A 75 10.74 2.34 -6.06
C TRP A 75 11.29 1.92 -4.70
N ILE A 76 10.41 1.63 -3.76
CA ILE A 76 10.77 1.08 -2.46
C ILE A 76 11.20 -0.39 -2.69
N PRO A 77 12.40 -0.79 -2.26
CA PRO A 77 12.86 -2.17 -2.35
C PRO A 77 11.84 -3.16 -1.76
N LEU A 78 11.73 -4.36 -2.34
CA LEU A 78 10.77 -5.37 -1.88
C LEU A 78 10.94 -5.71 -0.39
N GLY A 79 12.18 -5.80 0.10
CA GLY A 79 12.45 -6.06 1.51
C GLY A 79 11.87 -4.99 2.43
N ASP A 80 12.00 -3.72 2.04
CA ASP A 80 11.48 -2.58 2.81
C ASP A 80 9.95 -2.53 2.77
N ARG A 81 9.35 -2.85 1.61
CA ARG A 81 7.89 -3.01 1.47
C ARG A 81 7.36 -4.09 2.40
N LEU A 82 7.97 -5.28 2.37
CA LEU A 82 7.60 -6.40 3.25
C LEU A 82 7.77 -6.04 4.73
N ALA A 83 8.87 -5.42 5.11
CA ALA A 83 9.10 -4.96 6.48
C ALA A 83 8.00 -4.00 6.94
N SER A 84 7.62 -3.05 6.10
CA SER A 84 6.56 -2.09 6.41
C SER A 84 5.19 -2.75 6.61
N LEU A 85 4.84 -3.74 5.77
CA LEU A 85 3.59 -4.49 5.93
C LEU A 85 3.58 -5.29 7.25
N LEU A 86 4.71 -5.92 7.59
CA LEU A 86 4.84 -6.69 8.82
C LEU A 86 4.68 -5.80 10.07
N GLU A 87 5.23 -4.57 10.08
CA GLU A 87 5.07 -3.62 11.19
C GLU A 87 3.61 -3.35 11.56
N ASN A 88 2.69 -3.41 10.59
CA ASN A 88 1.26 -3.14 10.80
C ASN A 88 0.42 -4.39 11.08
N LEU A 89 1.00 -5.58 10.95
CA LEU A 89 0.30 -6.83 11.22
C LEU A 89 0.41 -7.22 12.71
N PRO A 90 -0.65 -7.79 13.30
CA PRO A 90 -0.56 -8.43 14.62
C PRO A 90 0.53 -9.50 14.64
N GLU A 91 1.18 -9.69 15.79
CA GLU A 91 2.27 -10.66 15.98
C GLU A 91 1.91 -12.07 15.48
N GLU A 92 0.69 -12.54 15.78
CA GLU A 92 0.17 -13.83 15.29
C GLU A 92 0.21 -13.94 13.74
N ARG A 93 -0.12 -12.86 13.03
CA ARG A 93 -0.04 -12.84 11.56
C ARG A 93 1.40 -12.75 11.07
N GLN A 94 2.29 -12.07 11.80
CA GLN A 94 3.72 -12.06 11.47
C GLN A 94 4.33 -13.47 11.59
N GLU A 95 3.95 -14.23 12.62
CA GLU A 95 4.37 -15.63 12.77
C GLU A 95 3.87 -16.52 11.63
N GLN A 96 2.64 -16.30 11.15
CA GLN A 96 2.10 -16.99 9.98
C GLN A 96 2.93 -16.71 8.73
N VAL A 97 3.32 -15.45 8.50
CA VAL A 97 4.22 -15.09 7.38
C VAL A 97 5.57 -15.78 7.53
N LEU A 98 6.17 -15.78 8.73
CA LEU A 98 7.44 -16.47 8.98
C LEU A 98 7.34 -17.98 8.72
N SER A 99 6.23 -18.60 9.13
CA SER A 99 5.95 -20.01 8.86
C SER A 99 5.87 -20.29 7.36
N PHE A 100 5.15 -19.46 6.61
CA PHE A 100 5.07 -19.54 5.15
C PHE A 100 6.46 -19.44 4.50
N VAL A 101 7.26 -18.43 4.86
CA VAL A 101 8.62 -18.26 4.33
C VAL A 101 9.49 -19.49 4.63
N ARG A 102 9.44 -20.03 5.85
CA ARG A 102 10.13 -21.28 6.22
C ARG A 102 9.69 -22.48 5.38
N SER A 103 8.43 -22.53 4.94
CA SER A 103 7.94 -23.60 4.08
C SER A 103 8.57 -23.56 2.68
N LEU A 104 8.86 -22.37 2.14
CA LEU A 104 9.48 -22.21 0.82
C LEU A 104 10.89 -22.82 0.74
N TYR A 105 11.61 -22.89 1.87
CA TYR A 105 12.92 -23.56 1.95
C TYR A 105 12.83 -25.08 2.09
N LYS A 106 11.66 -25.62 2.42
CA LYS A 106 11.44 -27.06 2.62
C LYS A 106 10.86 -27.76 1.39
N THR A 107 10.24 -27.00 0.49
CA THR A 107 9.70 -27.51 -0.77
C THR A 107 10.82 -27.53 -1.82
N PRO A 108 11.13 -28.67 -2.46
CA PRO A 108 12.03 -28.69 -3.61
C PRO A 108 11.46 -27.83 -4.75
N ALA A 109 12.32 -27.11 -5.46
CA ALA A 109 11.96 -26.29 -6.62
C ALA A 109 11.40 -27.13 -7.78
#